data_AF-A0A3A0GAD5-F1
#
_entry.id   AF-A0A3A0GAD5-F1
#
_cell.length_a   1.000
_cell.length_b   1.000
_cell.length_c   1.000
_cell.angle_alpha   90.00
_cell.angle_beta   90.00
_cell.angle_gamma   90.00
#
_symmetry.space_group_name_H-M   'P 1'
#
loop_
_entity.id
_entity.type
_entity.pdbx_description
1 polymer ?
#
loop_
_entity_poly.entity_id
_entity_poly.type
_entity_poly.pdbx_seq_one_letter_code
_entity_poly.pdbx_strand_id
1 'polypeptide(L)'
;MEIELMDTRKTTPGWRLLEKYAVRVGGATNHRLSLGDMLLVKNNHVDAQQDKSRAQRMRTALRRIMKAKARKIGLEVEVRDLEELRAALEFKVPRIMLDNMNDRKVALAVEIVRRVAPETFIEVSGGVEMDRFKTLRKLGVNAVSMGSLTSQVRSVDISLRLESPISQNRYSARRYHRKHSSSGSAPSQTRLRPR
;
A
#
# COMPACT_ATOMS: atom_id res chain seq x y z
N MET A 1 12.91 -2.21 -18.55
CA MET A 1 11.64 -1.60 -18.11
C MET A 1 11.52 -1.74 -16.61
N GLU A 2 11.08 -0.67 -15.96
CA GLU A 2 10.72 -0.68 -14.54
C GLU A 2 9.31 -1.26 -14.41
N ILE A 3 9.10 -2.12 -13.41
CA ILE A 3 7.81 -2.77 -13.12
C ILE A 3 7.18 -2.06 -11.93
N GLU A 4 5.91 -1.71 -12.02
CA GLU A 4 5.22 -1.04 -10.91
C GLU A 4 4.73 -2.06 -9.88
N LEU A 5 5.02 -1.82 -8.61
CA LEU A 5 4.36 -2.49 -7.51
C LEU A 5 3.12 -1.67 -7.13
N MET A 6 1.94 -2.26 -7.20
CA MET A 6 0.67 -1.58 -6.96
C MET A 6 -0.07 -2.15 -5.75
N ASP A 7 -0.83 -1.29 -5.08
CA ASP A 7 -1.77 -1.72 -4.05
C ASP A 7 -3.11 -2.22 -4.61
N THR A 8 -4.08 -2.44 -3.71
CA THR A 8 -5.44 -2.82 -4.10
C THR A 8 -6.48 -2.01 -3.32
N ARG A 9 -7.75 -2.44 -3.41
CA ARG A 9 -8.84 -1.95 -2.55
C ARG A 9 -9.13 -2.85 -1.34
N LYS A 10 -8.26 -3.83 -1.07
CA LYS A 10 -8.33 -4.70 0.12
C LYS A 10 -7.79 -3.93 1.34
N THR A 11 -8.49 -2.84 1.66
CA THR A 11 -8.11 -1.84 2.65
C THR A 11 -9.05 -1.89 3.84
N THR A 12 -8.58 -1.51 5.02
CA THR A 12 -9.43 -1.42 6.21
C THR A 12 -10.56 -0.40 5.99
N PRO A 13 -11.83 -0.74 6.28
CA PRO A 13 -12.95 0.19 6.15
C PRO A 13 -12.70 1.49 6.94
N GLY A 14 -12.90 2.65 6.29
CA GLY A 14 -12.63 3.97 6.87
C GLY A 14 -11.17 4.44 6.81
N TRP A 15 -10.21 3.54 6.62
CA TRP A 15 -8.77 3.86 6.70
C TRP A 15 -8.06 3.90 5.35
N ARG A 16 -8.80 3.68 4.25
CA ARG A 16 -8.23 3.57 2.90
C ARG A 16 -7.24 4.68 2.55
N LEU A 17 -7.56 5.94 2.85
CA LEU A 17 -6.68 7.06 2.49
C LEU A 17 -5.33 6.97 3.22
N LEU A 18 -5.31 6.55 4.49
CA LEU A 18 -4.10 6.37 5.28
C LEU A 18 -3.26 5.21 4.73
N GLU A 19 -3.90 4.07 4.45
CA GLU A 19 -3.20 2.89 3.91
C GLU A 19 -2.63 3.17 2.50
N LYS A 20 -3.42 3.81 1.63
CA LYS A 20 -2.97 4.26 0.29
C LYS A 20 -1.83 5.28 0.37
N TYR A 21 -1.84 6.15 1.39
CA TYR A 21 -0.75 7.07 1.63
C TYR A 21 0.51 6.31 2.07
N ALA A 22 0.40 5.37 3.00
CA ALA A 22 1.52 4.56 3.48
C ALA A 22 2.17 3.74 2.35
N VAL A 23 1.36 3.16 1.44
CA VAL A 23 1.84 2.47 0.23
C VAL A 23 2.70 3.41 -0.62
N ARG A 24 2.23 4.62 -0.90
CA ARG A 24 2.99 5.59 -1.69
C ARG A 24 4.29 6.03 -1.01
N VAL A 25 4.25 6.27 0.30
CA VAL A 25 5.45 6.58 1.07
C VAL A 25 6.47 5.44 1.01
N GLY A 26 5.99 4.19 0.99
CA GLY A 26 6.81 2.99 0.78
C GLY A 26 7.34 2.79 -0.65
N GLY A 27 7.01 3.67 -1.60
CA GLY A 27 7.49 3.62 -2.98
C GLY A 27 6.64 2.81 -3.96
N ALA A 28 5.48 2.30 -3.53
CA ALA A 28 4.54 1.61 -4.41
C ALA A 28 3.50 2.59 -5.00
N THR A 29 2.83 2.18 -6.08
CA THR A 29 1.85 2.99 -6.80
C THR A 29 0.44 2.67 -6.34
N ASN A 30 -0.37 3.70 -6.16
CA ASN A 30 -1.79 3.50 -5.90
C ASN A 30 -2.49 3.04 -7.18
N HIS A 31 -3.16 1.89 -7.11
CA HIS A 31 -4.21 1.53 -8.06
C HIS A 31 -5.45 2.41 -7.76
N ARG A 32 -6.64 2.05 -8.28
CA ARG A 32 -7.88 2.81 -7.99
C ARG A 32 -8.20 2.94 -6.48
N LEU A 33 -8.71 4.10 -6.08
CA LEU A 33 -9.18 4.43 -4.72
C LEU A 33 -10.63 3.97 -4.48
N SER A 34 -11.48 4.03 -5.50
CA SER A 34 -12.93 3.85 -5.41
C SER A 34 -13.49 2.95 -6.52
N LEU A 35 -14.83 2.81 -6.59
CA LEU A 35 -15.51 2.18 -7.72
C LEU A 35 -15.66 3.14 -8.92
N GLY A 36 -15.60 4.45 -8.69
CA GLY A 36 -15.83 5.48 -9.70
C GLY A 36 -14.60 5.86 -10.53
N ASP A 37 -13.39 5.58 -10.04
CA ASP A 37 -12.15 6.06 -10.70
C ASP A 37 -11.89 5.33 -12.03
N MET A 38 -12.19 4.03 -12.07
CA MET A 38 -11.93 3.17 -13.23
C MET A 38 -12.87 1.97 -13.22
N LEU A 39 -13.42 1.65 -14.39
CA LEU A 39 -14.14 0.40 -14.60
C LEU A 39 -13.15 -0.76 -14.52
N LEU A 40 -13.34 -1.67 -13.56
CA LEU A 40 -12.63 -2.94 -13.51
C LEU A 40 -13.64 -4.07 -13.70
N VAL A 41 -13.57 -4.72 -14.85
CA VAL A 41 -14.39 -5.89 -15.17
C VAL A 41 -13.79 -7.10 -14.49
N LYS A 42 -14.32 -7.44 -13.32
CA LYS A 42 -13.99 -8.66 -12.58
C LYS A 42 -14.70 -9.90 -13.12
N ASN A 43 -14.20 -11.07 -12.76
CA ASN A 43 -14.85 -12.38 -12.98
C ASN A 43 -16.37 -12.40 -12.69
N ASN A 44 -16.83 -11.80 -11.59
CA ASN A 44 -18.26 -11.78 -11.24
C ASN A 44 -19.13 -11.07 -12.29
N HIS A 45 -18.62 -10.03 -12.95
CA HIS A 45 -19.36 -9.33 -14.02
C HIS A 45 -19.45 -10.18 -15.28
N VAL A 46 -18.39 -10.95 -15.57
CA VAL A 46 -18.34 -11.90 -16.68
C VAL A 46 -19.29 -13.07 -16.39
N ASP A 47 -19.20 -13.67 -15.21
CA ASP A 47 -20.02 -14.82 -14.82
C ASP A 47 -21.51 -14.48 -14.66
N ALA A 48 -21.86 -13.19 -14.48
CA ALA A 48 -23.24 -12.72 -14.53
C ALA A 48 -23.88 -12.73 -15.93
N GLN A 49 -23.11 -12.98 -17.00
CA GLN A 49 -23.66 -13.10 -18.36
C GLN A 49 -24.23 -14.52 -18.58
N GLN A 50 -25.31 -14.63 -19.37
CA GLN A 50 -26.03 -15.90 -19.57
C GLN A 50 -25.45 -16.79 -20.69
N ASP A 51 -24.20 -16.56 -21.13
CA ASP A 51 -23.59 -17.33 -22.23
C ASP A 51 -22.92 -18.64 -21.77
N LYS A 52 -22.78 -19.58 -22.73
CA LYS A 52 -22.34 -20.95 -22.48
C LYS A 52 -20.86 -21.04 -22.07
N SER A 53 -19.96 -20.36 -22.79
CA SER A 53 -18.52 -20.38 -22.48
C SER A 53 -18.03 -19.10 -21.82
N ARG A 54 -16.93 -19.18 -21.04
CA ARG A 54 -16.29 -18.01 -20.41
C ARG A 54 -15.90 -16.95 -21.43
N ALA A 55 -15.32 -17.37 -22.56
CA ALA A 55 -14.97 -16.48 -23.65
C ALA A 55 -16.20 -15.74 -24.22
N GLN A 56 -17.34 -16.43 -24.40
CA GLN A 56 -18.57 -15.76 -24.86
C GLN A 56 -19.11 -14.78 -23.82
N ARG A 57 -19.14 -15.17 -22.54
CA ARG A 57 -19.53 -14.28 -21.44
C ARG A 57 -18.67 -13.03 -21.38
N MET A 58 -17.35 -13.16 -21.58
CA MET A 58 -16.42 -12.02 -21.66
C MET A 58 -16.79 -11.09 -22.81
N ARG A 59 -16.98 -11.63 -24.02
CA ARG A 59 -17.40 -10.83 -25.19
C ARG A 59 -18.72 -10.09 -24.95
N THR A 60 -19.70 -10.75 -24.34
CA THR A 60 -21.00 -10.14 -24.03
C THR A 60 -20.87 -9.03 -23.00
N ALA A 61 -20.12 -9.24 -21.92
CA ALA A 61 -19.85 -8.22 -20.90
C ALA A 61 -19.15 -6.99 -21.52
N LEU A 62 -18.09 -7.21 -22.29
CA LEU A 62 -17.35 -6.12 -22.92
C LEU A 62 -18.17 -5.40 -23.99
N ARG A 63 -18.96 -6.11 -24.82
CA ARG A 63 -19.87 -5.48 -25.79
C ARG A 63 -20.87 -4.54 -25.11
N ARG A 64 -21.45 -4.97 -23.98
CA ARG A 64 -22.37 -4.15 -23.18
C ARG A 64 -21.66 -2.90 -22.63
N ILE A 65 -20.46 -3.07 -22.08
CA ILE A 65 -19.66 -1.95 -21.57
C ILE A 65 -19.31 -0.98 -22.69
N MET A 66 -18.80 -1.45 -23.83
CA MET A 66 -18.43 -0.60 -24.96
C MET A 66 -19.62 0.18 -25.52
N LYS A 67 -20.83 -0.39 -25.50
CA LYS A 67 -22.05 0.31 -25.89
C LYS A 67 -22.47 1.38 -24.86
N ALA A 68 -22.33 1.09 -23.58
CA ALA A 68 -22.72 2.00 -22.49
C ALA A 68 -21.71 3.15 -22.26
N LYS A 69 -20.46 2.98 -22.69
CA LYS A 69 -19.37 3.88 -22.28
C LYS A 69 -19.39 5.21 -23.05
N ALA A 70 -19.77 6.27 -22.35
CA ALA A 70 -19.26 7.62 -22.64
C ALA A 70 -17.74 7.61 -22.40
N ARG A 71 -16.94 8.00 -23.40
CA ARG A 71 -15.50 7.71 -23.60
C ARG A 71 -14.49 8.23 -22.53
N LYS A 72 -14.90 8.54 -21.29
CA LYS A 72 -14.07 9.31 -20.34
C LYS A 72 -13.53 8.55 -19.11
N ILE A 73 -14.03 7.36 -18.77
CA ILE A 73 -13.53 6.59 -17.60
C ILE A 73 -12.54 5.52 -18.07
N GLY A 74 -11.47 5.21 -17.32
CA GLY A 74 -10.55 4.11 -17.64
C GLY A 74 -11.26 2.74 -17.68
N LEU A 75 -10.63 1.74 -18.31
CA LEU A 75 -11.13 0.35 -18.32
C LEU A 75 -9.99 -0.63 -18.11
N GLU A 76 -10.18 -1.54 -17.17
CA GLU A 76 -9.35 -2.69 -16.95
C GLU A 76 -10.21 -3.95 -16.90
N VAL A 77 -9.66 -5.05 -17.42
CA VAL A 77 -10.37 -6.33 -17.49
C VAL A 77 -9.55 -7.41 -16.83
N GLU A 78 -10.14 -8.05 -15.83
CA GLU A 78 -9.59 -9.22 -15.16
C GLU A 78 -9.85 -10.47 -16.01
N VAL A 79 -8.80 -11.25 -16.25
CA VAL A 79 -8.89 -12.51 -17.02
C VAL A 79 -8.23 -13.64 -16.24
N ARG A 80 -8.89 -14.80 -16.22
CA ARG A 80 -8.48 -15.99 -15.46
C ARG A 80 -7.68 -16.99 -16.28
N ASP A 81 -7.86 -16.97 -17.60
CA ASP A 81 -7.20 -17.86 -18.54
C ASP A 81 -6.93 -17.20 -19.89
N LEU A 82 -6.23 -17.93 -20.77
CA LEU A 82 -5.86 -17.44 -22.09
C LEU A 82 -7.06 -17.37 -23.06
N GLU A 83 -8.19 -17.99 -22.75
CA GLU A 83 -9.40 -17.88 -23.57
C GLU A 83 -10.09 -16.54 -23.30
N GLU A 84 -10.27 -16.20 -22.02
CA GLU A 84 -10.77 -14.89 -21.60
C GLU A 84 -9.87 -13.76 -22.08
N LEU A 85 -8.54 -13.93 -22.02
CA LEU A 85 -7.57 -12.98 -22.56
C LEU A 85 -7.82 -12.70 -24.06
N ARG A 86 -7.90 -13.76 -24.88
CA ARG A 86 -8.13 -13.59 -26.32
C ARG A 86 -9.46 -12.91 -26.61
N ALA A 87 -10.51 -13.30 -25.89
CA ALA A 87 -11.82 -12.68 -26.00
C ALA A 87 -11.79 -11.19 -25.61
N ALA A 88 -11.01 -10.81 -24.59
CA ALA A 88 -10.88 -9.42 -24.17
C ALA A 88 -10.10 -8.56 -25.18
N LEU A 89 -9.06 -9.12 -25.80
CA LEU A 89 -8.22 -8.42 -26.78
C LEU A 89 -8.97 -8.04 -28.06
N GLU A 90 -10.02 -8.76 -28.44
CA GLU A 90 -10.92 -8.38 -29.55
C GLU A 90 -11.51 -6.97 -29.38
N PHE A 91 -11.61 -6.48 -28.14
CA PHE A 91 -12.19 -5.17 -27.80
C PHE A 91 -11.14 -4.08 -27.55
N LYS A 92 -9.85 -4.33 -27.82
CA LYS A 92 -8.76 -3.35 -27.65
C LYS A 92 -8.74 -2.71 -26.25
N VAL A 93 -8.89 -3.52 -25.21
CA VAL A 93 -8.93 -3.03 -23.82
C VAL A 93 -7.58 -2.43 -23.43
N PRO A 94 -7.54 -1.26 -22.77
CA PRO A 94 -6.28 -0.56 -22.51
C PRO A 94 -5.48 -1.19 -21.36
N ARG A 95 -6.14 -1.89 -20.42
CA ARG A 95 -5.49 -2.62 -19.34
C ARG A 95 -6.08 -4.03 -19.18
N ILE A 96 -5.20 -5.01 -18.99
CA ILE A 96 -5.54 -6.41 -18.67
C ILE A 96 -4.91 -6.74 -17.31
N MET A 97 -5.69 -7.35 -16.43
CA MET A 97 -5.22 -7.96 -15.19
C MET A 97 -5.25 -9.49 -15.32
N LEU A 98 -4.09 -10.13 -15.24
CA LEU A 98 -3.95 -11.58 -15.21
C LEU A 98 -4.14 -12.08 -13.77
N ASP A 99 -5.31 -12.65 -13.47
CA ASP A 99 -5.66 -13.08 -12.10
C ASP A 99 -5.23 -14.53 -11.85
N ASN A 100 -4.43 -14.74 -10.80
CA ASN A 100 -3.99 -16.05 -10.30
C ASN A 100 -3.35 -16.96 -11.38
N MET A 101 -2.76 -16.39 -12.43
CA MET A 101 -2.04 -17.16 -13.46
C MET A 101 -0.63 -17.53 -13.00
N ASN A 102 -0.21 -18.78 -13.21
CA ASN A 102 1.19 -19.17 -13.00
C ASN A 102 2.13 -18.52 -14.04
N ASP A 103 3.42 -18.52 -13.75
CA ASP A 103 4.42 -17.79 -14.53
C ASP A 103 4.51 -18.26 -16.00
N ARG A 104 4.25 -19.55 -16.27
CA ARG A 104 4.16 -20.07 -17.65
C ARG A 104 2.98 -19.44 -18.41
N LYS A 105 1.80 -19.37 -17.79
CA LYS A 105 0.62 -18.74 -18.37
C LYS A 105 0.82 -17.23 -18.53
N VAL A 106 1.47 -16.57 -17.56
CA VAL A 106 1.81 -15.14 -17.66
C VAL A 106 2.72 -14.88 -18.86
N ALA A 107 3.78 -15.67 -19.05
CA ALA A 107 4.68 -15.52 -20.19
C ALA A 107 3.93 -15.63 -21.53
N LEU A 108 3.08 -16.65 -21.68
CA LEU A 108 2.23 -16.82 -22.87
C LEU A 108 1.25 -15.67 -23.06
N ALA A 109 0.63 -15.19 -21.96
CA ALA A 109 -0.28 -14.06 -22.01
C ALA A 109 0.42 -12.78 -22.49
N VAL A 110 1.62 -12.50 -21.98
CA VAL A 110 2.42 -11.35 -22.40
C VAL A 110 2.77 -11.44 -23.88
N GLU A 111 3.22 -12.61 -24.36
CA GLU A 111 3.50 -12.82 -25.79
C GLU A 111 2.27 -12.53 -26.67
N ILE A 112 1.11 -13.08 -26.29
CA ILE A 112 -0.15 -12.86 -27.01
C ILE A 112 -0.51 -11.38 -27.02
N VAL A 113 -0.45 -10.69 -25.87
CA VAL A 113 -0.79 -9.27 -25.77
C VAL A 113 0.17 -8.44 -26.62
N ARG A 114 1.49 -8.65 -26.52
CA ARG A 114 2.46 -7.85 -27.27
C ARG A 114 2.34 -8.03 -28.78
N ARG A 115 1.90 -9.20 -29.24
CA ARG A 115 1.62 -9.45 -30.66
C ARG A 115 0.33 -8.81 -31.15
N VAL A 116 -0.73 -8.82 -30.34
CA VAL A 116 -2.09 -8.41 -30.78
C VAL A 116 -2.40 -6.94 -30.45
N ALA A 117 -1.96 -6.47 -29.29
CA ALA A 117 -2.21 -5.15 -28.75
C ALA A 117 -1.00 -4.68 -27.90
N PRO A 118 0.12 -4.30 -28.52
CA PRO A 118 1.37 -3.98 -27.83
C PRO A 118 1.23 -2.90 -26.75
N GLU A 119 0.33 -1.95 -26.96
CA GLU A 119 0.03 -0.83 -26.05
C GLU A 119 -0.80 -1.21 -24.82
N THR A 120 -1.39 -2.42 -24.77
CA THR A 120 -2.19 -2.84 -23.61
C THR A 120 -1.29 -3.01 -22.40
N PHE A 121 -1.65 -2.33 -21.31
CA PHE A 121 -0.99 -2.46 -20.01
C PHE A 121 -1.32 -3.82 -19.40
N ILE A 122 -0.30 -4.53 -18.91
CA ILE A 122 -0.44 -5.85 -18.33
C ILE A 122 -0.13 -5.78 -16.85
N GLU A 123 -1.11 -6.09 -16.02
CA GLU A 123 -0.98 -6.24 -14.57
C GLU A 123 -1.11 -7.72 -14.18
N VAL A 124 -0.34 -8.17 -13.20
CA VAL A 124 -0.54 -9.49 -12.57
C VAL A 124 -1.04 -9.31 -11.15
N SER A 125 -2.06 -10.08 -10.77
CA SER A 125 -2.61 -10.11 -9.43
C SER A 125 -2.82 -11.54 -8.93
N GLY A 126 -2.99 -11.67 -7.61
CA GLY A 126 -3.30 -12.95 -6.96
C GLY A 126 -2.09 -13.71 -6.43
N GLY A 127 -2.00 -13.79 -5.09
CA GLY A 127 -1.00 -14.61 -4.38
C GLY A 127 0.44 -14.33 -4.80
N VAL A 128 0.79 -13.06 -5.05
CA VAL A 128 2.15 -12.70 -5.42
C VAL A 128 2.95 -12.38 -4.17
N GLU A 129 4.00 -13.16 -3.93
CA GLU A 129 5.00 -12.92 -2.91
C GLU A 129 6.22 -12.21 -3.50
N MET A 130 7.10 -11.67 -2.65
CA MET A 130 8.26 -10.88 -3.06
C MET A 130 9.21 -11.62 -4.01
N ASP A 131 9.42 -12.93 -3.81
CA ASP A 131 10.27 -13.72 -4.70
C ASP A 131 9.67 -13.88 -6.09
N ARG A 132 8.35 -14.07 -6.16
CA ARG A 132 7.62 -14.16 -7.43
C ARG A 132 7.60 -12.81 -8.16
N PHE A 133 7.58 -11.69 -7.45
CA PHE A 133 7.68 -10.35 -8.06
C PHE A 133 8.94 -10.20 -8.93
N LYS A 134 10.09 -10.69 -8.45
CA LYS A 134 11.35 -10.68 -9.23
C LYS A 134 11.26 -11.49 -10.52
N THR A 135 10.56 -12.63 -10.49
CA THR A 135 10.30 -13.45 -11.68
C THR A 135 9.39 -12.72 -12.65
N LEU A 136 8.27 -12.17 -12.17
CA LEU A 136 7.30 -11.44 -12.99
C LEU A 136 7.92 -10.24 -13.71
N ARG A 137 8.86 -9.54 -13.07
CA ARG A 137 9.67 -8.47 -13.68
C ARG A 137 10.35 -8.90 -14.98
N LYS A 138 10.81 -10.15 -15.06
CA LYS A 138 11.51 -10.68 -16.26
C LYS A 138 10.54 -11.09 -17.37
N LEU A 139 9.25 -11.26 -17.07
CA LEU A 139 8.24 -11.72 -18.03
C LEU A 139 7.61 -10.59 -18.85
N GLY A 140 7.99 -9.32 -18.62
CA GLY A 140 7.52 -8.20 -19.44
C GLY A 140 6.13 -7.66 -19.08
N VAL A 141 5.68 -7.91 -17.84
CA VAL A 141 4.47 -7.29 -17.27
C VAL A 141 4.78 -5.85 -16.86
N ASN A 142 3.77 -4.98 -16.88
CA ASN A 142 3.91 -3.57 -16.54
C ASN A 142 3.78 -3.33 -15.02
N ALA A 143 2.90 -4.08 -14.36
CA ALA A 143 2.69 -3.98 -12.92
C ALA A 143 2.35 -5.31 -12.26
N VAL A 144 2.50 -5.33 -10.94
CA VAL A 144 2.02 -6.37 -10.04
C VAL A 144 1.22 -5.72 -8.93
N SER A 145 -0.03 -6.14 -8.72
CA SER A 145 -0.80 -5.69 -7.56
C SER A 145 -0.76 -6.70 -6.41
N MET A 146 -0.47 -6.20 -5.21
CA MET A 146 -0.33 -7.00 -4.00
C MET A 146 -1.29 -6.51 -2.93
N GLY A 147 -2.28 -7.35 -2.61
CA GLY A 147 -3.22 -7.07 -1.52
C GLY A 147 -2.55 -7.03 -0.14
N SER A 148 -1.47 -7.79 0.04
CA SER A 148 -0.71 -7.88 1.28
C SER A 148 -0.12 -6.55 1.73
N LEU A 149 0.08 -5.59 0.81
CA LEU A 149 0.53 -4.22 1.12
C LEU A 149 -0.43 -3.45 2.04
N THR A 150 -1.69 -3.87 2.14
CA THR A 150 -2.70 -3.24 3.01
C THR A 150 -3.41 -4.24 3.90
N SER A 151 -3.64 -5.48 3.45
CA SER A 151 -4.44 -6.46 4.19
C SER A 151 -3.63 -7.41 5.08
N GLN A 152 -2.30 -7.45 4.96
CA GLN A 152 -1.42 -8.37 5.72
C GLN A 152 -0.20 -7.63 6.29
N VAL A 153 -0.43 -6.41 6.77
CA VAL A 153 0.63 -5.54 7.29
C VAL A 153 0.92 -5.85 8.76
N ARG A 154 2.20 -5.78 9.14
CA ARG A 154 2.65 -5.80 10.53
C ARG A 154 2.92 -4.37 10.98
N SER A 155 2.45 -4.00 12.17
CA SER A 155 2.74 -2.69 12.75
C SER A 155 4.23 -2.54 13.02
N VAL A 156 4.78 -1.35 12.77
CA VAL A 156 6.11 -0.99 13.25
C VAL A 156 6.03 -0.75 14.75
N ASP A 157 7.01 -1.28 15.50
CA ASP A 157 7.12 -1.02 16.92
C ASP A 157 7.66 0.41 17.15
N ILE A 158 6.80 1.27 17.70
CA ILE A 158 7.08 2.68 17.93
C ILE A 158 6.77 3.00 19.39
N SER A 159 7.71 3.62 20.10
CA SER A 159 7.54 4.09 21.47
C SER A 159 7.82 5.58 21.59
N LEU A 160 7.03 6.28 22.41
CA LEU A 160 7.25 7.68 22.78
C LEU A 160 7.85 7.73 24.19
N ARG A 161 9.06 8.29 24.33
CA ARG A 161 9.69 8.52 25.64
C ARG A 161 9.55 9.99 26.02
N LEU A 162 8.99 10.24 27.20
CA LEU A 162 8.93 11.58 27.77
C LEU A 162 10.18 11.80 28.62
N GLU A 163 10.96 12.83 28.28
CA GLU A 163 12.05 13.30 29.14
C GLU A 163 11.52 14.45 30.00
N SER A 164 11.70 14.36 31.32
CA SER A 164 11.35 15.47 32.22
C SER A 164 12.34 16.62 32.00
N PRO A 165 11.88 17.84 31.72
CA PRO A 165 12.76 19.01 31.67
C PRO A 165 13.34 19.38 33.05
N ILE A 166 12.89 18.72 34.14
CA ILE A 166 13.32 19.00 35.51
C ILE A 166 14.19 17.86 36.02
N SER A 167 15.49 17.85 35.66
CA SER A 167 16.45 16.95 36.31
C SER A 167 17.91 17.45 36.36
N GLN A 168 18.18 18.76 36.31
CA GLN A 168 19.57 19.25 36.49
C GLN A 168 19.81 20.41 37.47
N ASN A 169 18.81 20.93 38.21
CA ASN A 169 19.07 22.13 39.04
C ASN A 169 18.47 22.13 40.47
N ARG A 170 18.40 20.97 41.14
CA ARG A 170 17.88 20.90 42.54
C ARG A 170 18.89 20.51 43.63
N TYR A 171 20.19 20.53 43.35
CA TYR A 171 21.23 20.29 44.37
C TYR A 171 22.07 21.53 44.77
N SER A 172 21.49 22.74 44.75
CA SER A 172 22.12 23.93 45.35
C SER A 172 21.29 24.63 46.45
N ALA A 173 20.10 24.13 46.77
CA ALA A 173 19.24 24.69 47.82
C ALA A 173 19.62 24.25 49.26
N ARG A 174 20.91 24.02 49.55
CA ARG A 174 21.40 23.68 50.91
C ARG A 174 22.19 24.80 51.62
N ARG A 175 22.25 26.03 51.09
CA ARG A 175 23.05 27.12 51.72
C ARG A 175 22.32 28.36 52.23
N TYR A 176 21.00 28.50 52.06
CA TYR A 176 20.33 29.77 52.37
C TYR A 176 19.44 29.84 53.62
N HIS A 177 19.34 28.77 54.44
CA HIS A 177 18.47 28.77 55.64
C HIS A 177 19.20 28.44 56.96
N ARG A 178 20.49 28.79 57.06
CA ARG A 178 21.22 28.69 58.34
C ARG A 178 22.06 29.94 58.66
N LYS A 179 21.53 31.12 58.39
CA LYS A 179 22.01 32.39 58.96
C LYS A 179 20.83 33.36 59.00
N HIS A 180 20.05 33.37 60.08
CA HIS A 180 19.29 34.51 60.61
C HIS A 180 18.34 34.03 61.72
N SER A 181 18.90 33.61 62.85
CA SER A 181 18.23 33.63 64.17
C SER A 181 19.23 33.34 65.29
N SER A 182 19.99 34.37 65.68
CA SER A 182 20.59 34.40 67.03
C SER A 182 20.80 35.84 67.46
N SER A 183 19.88 36.32 68.30
CA SER A 183 20.01 37.54 69.10
C SER A 183 19.67 37.19 70.54
N GLY A 184 20.60 37.53 71.45
CA GLY A 184 20.52 37.40 72.91
C GLY A 184 20.76 35.98 73.42
N SER A 185 21.70 35.67 74.32
CA SER A 185 22.31 36.47 75.40
C SER A 185 23.68 35.89 75.81
N ALA A 186 24.60 36.76 76.24
CA ALA A 186 25.86 36.42 76.92
C ALA A 186 25.56 36.07 78.42
N PRO A 187 26.46 35.45 79.23
CA PRO A 187 27.82 35.95 79.45
C PRO A 187 28.94 34.92 79.82
N SER A 188 30.14 35.49 79.94
CA SER A 188 31.22 35.16 80.89
C SER A 188 32.41 34.31 80.44
N GLN A 189 33.58 34.98 80.46
CA GLN A 189 34.93 34.57 80.87
C GLN A 189 35.46 33.23 80.28
N THR A 190 36.60 33.16 79.59
CA THR A 190 37.95 33.42 80.15
C THR A 190 38.99 33.30 79.02
N ARG A 191 39.96 34.24 79.01
CA ARG A 191 41.41 34.11 78.66
C ARG A 191 41.88 32.67 78.35
N LEU A 192 42.65 32.35 77.29
CA LEU A 192 43.99 32.84 76.92
C LEU A 192 44.39 32.34 75.49
N ARG A 193 45.28 33.11 74.85
CA ARG A 193 46.03 32.83 73.61
C ARG A 193 47.15 31.76 73.83
N PRO A 194 48.12 31.55 72.92
CA PRO A 194 48.06 30.99 71.55
C PRO A 194 49.17 29.92 71.31
N ARG A 195 49.11 29.20 70.19
CA ARG A 195 50.14 29.20 69.12
C ARG A 195 49.61 28.44 67.92
#